data_AF-A0A6N9Q9K0-F1
#
_entry.id   AF-A0A6N9Q9K0-F1
#
_cell.length_a   1.000
_cell.length_b   1.000
_cell.length_c   1.000
_cell.angle_alpha   90.00
_cell.angle_beta   90.00
_cell.angle_gamma   90.00
#
_symmetry.space_group_name_H-M   'P 1'
#
loop_
_entity.id
_entity.type
_entity.pdbx_description
1 polymer ?
#
loop_
_entity_poly.entity_id
_entity_poly.type
_entity_poly.pdbx_seq_one_letter_code
_entity_poly.pdbx_strand_id
1 'polypeptide(L)'
;MEEVPEPEPTTEPPTAPTVTADNDEGERTAKSSAVEPDSASDGDSKKRDEDKDQKKSDDSQKSEDKKDKEKDSDSKSKDDNDSKSKDDSDQKTKTKSGSGQAVVDYALQFVGNPYVYGGTSLTKGTDCSGFTMSVYKKFGVSLPHSSSAQRSYGKKVSYSNAKPGDLICYSGHVAIYIGKGKIVHASTPSTGIKVSKATYKNILCVRRLVK
;
A
#
# COMPACT_ATOMS: atom_id res chain seq x y z
N MET A 1 22.49 -62.50 20.79
CA MET A 1 23.37 -62.04 19.70
C MET A 1 22.73 -60.76 19.21
N GLU A 2 23.17 -59.64 19.78
CA GLU A 2 22.66 -58.30 19.45
C GLU A 2 23.10 -57.93 18.04
N GLU A 3 22.13 -57.58 17.21
CA GLU A 3 22.30 -57.17 15.82
C GLU A 3 22.83 -55.72 15.82
N VAL A 4 24.06 -55.55 15.35
CA VAL A 4 24.74 -54.26 15.24
C VAL A 4 24.25 -53.59 13.95
N PRO A 5 23.66 -52.38 13.98
CA PRO A 5 23.29 -51.70 12.75
C PRO A 5 24.53 -51.14 12.04
N GLU A 6 24.65 -51.44 10.75
CA GLU A 6 25.70 -50.94 9.85
C GLU A 6 25.62 -49.40 9.69
N PRO A 7 26.75 -48.69 9.56
CA PRO A 7 26.74 -47.25 9.33
C PRO A 7 26.36 -46.91 7.86
N GLU A 8 25.40 -45.99 7.73
CA GLU A 8 24.92 -45.40 6.47
C GLU A 8 26.06 -44.73 5.66
N PRO A 9 26.03 -44.79 4.31
CA PRO A 9 27.04 -44.16 3.47
C PRO A 9 26.93 -42.63 3.47
N THR A 10 28.02 -41.95 3.81
CA THR A 10 28.16 -40.50 3.75
C THR A 10 28.17 -40.00 2.30
N THR A 11 27.23 -39.11 1.96
CA THR A 11 27.19 -38.40 0.69
C THR A 11 28.13 -37.20 0.71
N GLU A 12 29.20 -37.26 -0.08
CA GLU A 12 30.05 -36.09 -0.36
C GLU A 12 29.39 -35.20 -1.43
N PRO A 13 29.44 -33.85 -1.29
CA PRO A 13 28.95 -32.94 -2.32
C PRO A 13 29.96 -32.81 -3.48
N PRO A 14 29.51 -32.74 -4.75
CA PRO A 14 30.40 -32.62 -5.89
C PRO A 14 31.02 -31.21 -6.00
N THR A 15 32.34 -31.20 -6.19
CA THR A 15 33.18 -30.04 -6.51
C THR A 15 32.94 -29.54 -7.95
N ALA A 16 32.78 -28.23 -8.12
CA ALA A 16 33.09 -27.49 -9.35
C ALA A 16 34.27 -26.53 -9.04
N PRO A 17 35.06 -25.99 -9.99
CA PRO A 17 34.83 -25.87 -11.45
C PRO A 17 36.07 -26.12 -12.35
N THR A 18 35.86 -26.45 -13.63
CA THR A 18 36.83 -26.07 -14.68
C THR A 18 36.10 -25.97 -16.02
N VAL A 19 35.99 -24.75 -16.57
CA VAL A 19 35.67 -24.55 -17.99
C VAL A 19 36.96 -24.11 -18.65
N THR A 20 37.59 -25.02 -19.38
CA THR A 20 38.66 -24.71 -20.32
C THR A 20 38.06 -24.62 -21.70
N ALA A 21 38.36 -23.50 -22.35
CA ALA A 21 38.05 -23.22 -23.74
C ALA A 21 38.72 -24.22 -24.67
N ASP A 22 37.98 -24.66 -25.69
CA ASP A 22 38.53 -24.96 -27.01
C ASP A 22 37.33 -25.01 -27.98
N ASN A 23 37.33 -24.19 -29.02
CA ASN A 23 36.60 -24.42 -30.25
C ASN A 23 37.11 -23.44 -31.32
N ASP A 24 38.11 -23.95 -32.01
CA ASP A 24 38.82 -23.41 -33.15
C ASP A 24 38.05 -23.66 -34.47
N GLU A 25 37.90 -22.57 -35.22
CA GLU A 25 37.80 -22.35 -36.67
C GLU A 25 36.79 -23.09 -37.60
N GLY A 26 36.14 -22.26 -38.42
CA GLY A 26 35.26 -22.70 -39.52
C GLY A 26 34.60 -21.56 -40.31
N GLU A 27 35.39 -20.54 -40.63
CA GLU A 27 35.28 -19.56 -41.74
C GLU A 27 33.98 -19.51 -42.58
N ARG A 28 33.22 -18.39 -42.51
CA ARG A 28 32.57 -17.79 -43.69
C ARG A 28 32.61 -16.26 -43.64
N THR A 29 33.12 -15.75 -44.75
CA THR A 29 33.53 -14.40 -45.10
C THR A 29 32.40 -13.37 -45.24
N ALA A 30 32.80 -12.11 -45.02
CA ALA A 30 32.47 -10.92 -45.80
C ALA A 30 31.44 -9.90 -45.22
N LYS A 31 32.03 -8.78 -44.74
CA LYS A 31 31.91 -7.42 -45.32
C LYS A 31 30.97 -6.39 -44.63
N SER A 32 31.64 -5.53 -43.85
CA SER A 32 31.66 -4.06 -43.94
C SER A 32 30.49 -3.18 -43.46
N SER A 33 30.91 -2.16 -42.71
CA SER A 33 30.41 -0.77 -42.64
C SER A 33 29.31 -0.40 -41.64
N ALA A 34 29.79 0.21 -40.55
CA ALA A 34 29.31 1.42 -39.87
C ALA A 34 28.03 2.10 -40.35
N VAL A 35 27.13 2.44 -39.42
CA VAL A 35 26.62 3.82 -39.19
C VAL A 35 25.80 3.89 -37.88
N GLU A 36 26.15 4.83 -36.99
CA GLU A 36 25.17 5.61 -36.20
C GLU A 36 24.87 6.91 -36.99
N PRO A 37 24.03 7.84 -36.51
CA PRO A 37 22.60 7.79 -36.15
C PRO A 37 21.78 8.78 -37.03
N ASP A 38 20.45 8.66 -37.13
CA ASP A 38 19.62 9.69 -37.76
C ASP A 38 18.67 10.42 -36.78
N SER A 39 18.75 11.74 -36.86
CA SER A 39 17.83 12.76 -36.35
C SER A 39 17.25 13.51 -37.56
N ALA A 40 15.96 13.88 -37.51
CA ALA A 40 15.28 15.07 -38.09
C ALA A 40 13.77 14.73 -38.24
N SER A 41 12.80 15.46 -37.67
CA SER A 41 12.29 16.82 -38.03
C SER A 41 11.83 16.87 -39.50
N ASP A 42 10.69 17.45 -39.94
CA ASP A 42 9.81 18.55 -39.53
C ASP A 42 8.42 18.33 -40.17
N GLY A 43 7.30 18.81 -39.58
CA GLY A 43 6.49 19.94 -40.12
C GLY A 43 5.41 19.49 -41.13
N ASP A 44 4.18 20.01 -41.29
CA ASP A 44 3.51 21.25 -40.91
C ASP A 44 2.01 21.16 -41.36
N SER A 45 1.13 22.03 -40.79
CA SER A 45 -0.22 22.45 -41.26
C SER A 45 -1.42 21.47 -41.17
N LYS A 46 -2.70 21.85 -40.90
CA LYS A 46 -3.46 23.09 -40.61
C LYS A 46 -4.89 22.65 -40.20
N LYS A 47 -5.46 23.17 -39.09
CA LYS A 47 -6.58 24.16 -38.99
C LYS A 47 -8.04 23.66 -39.22
N ARG A 48 -8.96 24.20 -38.39
CA ARG A 48 -10.44 24.37 -38.50
C ARG A 48 -11.30 23.40 -37.67
N ASP A 49 -12.39 23.76 -37.00
CA ASP A 49 -13.08 25.03 -36.69
C ASP A 49 -14.02 24.77 -35.48
N GLU A 50 -14.40 25.83 -34.74
CA GLU A 50 -15.41 25.89 -33.67
C GLU A 50 -16.84 25.76 -34.22
N ASP A 51 -17.80 25.25 -33.43
CA ASP A 51 -19.10 25.93 -33.30
C ASP A 51 -19.83 25.59 -31.97
N LYS A 52 -20.44 26.63 -31.39
CA LYS A 52 -21.34 26.63 -30.22
C LYS A 52 -22.76 26.40 -30.72
N ASP A 53 -23.65 25.83 -29.91
CA ASP A 53 -24.87 26.58 -29.58
C ASP A 53 -25.67 26.08 -28.37
N GLN A 54 -26.33 27.05 -27.73
CA GLN A 54 -27.11 26.99 -26.50
C GLN A 54 -28.56 26.54 -26.74
N LYS A 55 -29.23 25.99 -25.71
CA LYS A 55 -30.57 26.50 -25.30
C LYS A 55 -30.94 26.17 -23.85
N LYS A 56 -31.33 27.23 -23.14
CA LYS A 56 -31.95 27.31 -21.80
C LYS A 56 -33.45 26.98 -21.81
N SER A 57 -33.98 26.58 -20.65
CA SER A 57 -35.19 27.12 -19.97
C SER A 57 -35.43 26.31 -18.67
N ASP A 58 -35.34 26.90 -17.46
CA ASP A 58 -36.39 27.63 -16.71
C ASP A 58 -37.42 26.64 -16.10
N ASP A 59 -37.60 26.52 -14.78
CA ASP A 59 -38.41 27.44 -13.96
C ASP A 59 -38.18 27.26 -12.43
N SER A 60 -38.50 28.36 -11.75
CA SER A 60 -38.45 28.72 -10.33
C SER A 60 -39.37 27.86 -9.44
N GLN A 61 -39.20 27.83 -8.11
CA GLN A 61 -39.94 28.64 -7.10
C GLN A 61 -39.73 27.92 -5.75
N LYS A 62 -39.86 28.47 -4.53
CA LYS A 62 -39.93 29.81 -3.94
C LYS A 62 -39.97 29.52 -2.42
N SER A 63 -39.29 30.37 -1.66
CA SER A 63 -39.25 30.45 -0.19
C SER A 63 -40.53 31.04 0.41
N GLU A 64 -40.91 30.61 1.63
CA GLU A 64 -41.70 31.29 2.68
C GLU A 64 -41.73 30.33 3.92
N ASP A 65 -41.12 30.55 5.08
CA ASP A 65 -41.26 31.53 6.19
C ASP A 65 -42.34 31.17 7.27
N LYS A 66 -41.96 31.40 8.54
CA LYS A 66 -42.69 31.40 9.84
C LYS A 66 -42.89 30.07 10.61
N LYS A 67 -42.98 30.00 11.95
CA LYS A 67 -42.55 30.78 13.16
C LYS A 67 -43.25 30.10 14.37
N ASP A 68 -42.55 30.00 15.50
CA ASP A 68 -42.97 29.74 16.90
C ASP A 68 -43.80 28.47 17.28
N LYS A 69 -43.31 27.67 18.25
CA LYS A 69 -43.72 27.77 19.68
C LYS A 69 -43.11 26.67 20.56
N GLU A 70 -42.66 27.14 21.72
CA GLU A 70 -42.26 26.39 22.91
C GLU A 70 -43.36 25.46 23.45
N LYS A 71 -42.94 24.38 24.12
CA LYS A 71 -43.57 23.96 25.38
C LYS A 71 -42.68 23.01 26.18
N ASP A 72 -42.40 23.45 27.41
CA ASP A 72 -41.92 22.69 28.55
C ASP A 72 -42.61 21.34 28.75
N SER A 73 -41.86 20.36 29.24
CA SER A 73 -42.29 19.58 30.41
C SER A 73 -41.10 18.89 31.07
N ASP A 74 -40.78 19.40 32.25
CA ASP A 74 -40.30 18.68 33.43
C ASP A 74 -40.50 17.15 33.40
N SER A 75 -39.44 16.38 33.66
CA SER A 75 -39.50 15.41 34.75
C SER A 75 -38.11 14.98 35.23
N LYS A 76 -37.91 15.32 36.50
CA LYS A 76 -36.88 14.91 37.44
C LYS A 76 -37.07 13.44 37.85
N SER A 77 -36.00 12.64 37.84
CA SER A 77 -35.79 11.43 38.67
C SER A 77 -34.30 11.05 38.52
N LYS A 78 -33.45 11.36 39.52
CA LYS A 78 -33.12 10.55 40.71
C LYS A 78 -32.26 9.33 40.40
N ASP A 79 -31.24 9.21 41.24
CA ASP A 79 -30.27 8.13 41.51
C ASP A 79 -30.77 6.73 41.12
N ASP A 80 -29.93 5.80 40.65
CA ASP A 80 -29.10 5.01 41.55
C ASP A 80 -27.88 4.37 40.84
N ASN A 81 -26.76 4.44 41.54
CA ASN A 81 -25.55 3.65 41.29
C ASN A 81 -25.76 2.26 41.90
N ASP A 82 -26.08 1.26 41.07
CA ASP A 82 -25.97 -0.14 41.46
C ASP A 82 -24.88 -0.81 40.62
N SER A 83 -23.78 -1.09 41.29
CA SER A 83 -22.75 -2.01 40.83
C SER A 83 -23.31 -3.42 40.83
N LYS A 84 -23.14 -4.20 39.74
CA LYS A 84 -22.70 -5.62 39.76
C LYS A 84 -22.80 -6.31 38.39
N SER A 85 -21.96 -7.35 38.25
CA SER A 85 -21.84 -8.38 37.20
C SER A 85 -20.93 -8.01 36.02
N LYS A 86 -19.72 -8.60 35.91
CA LYS A 86 -19.34 -10.00 35.61
C LYS A 86 -19.56 -10.38 34.15
N ASP A 87 -18.47 -10.88 33.58
CA ASP A 87 -18.37 -11.87 32.51
C ASP A 87 -18.54 -11.41 31.06
N ASP A 88 -17.39 -11.42 30.38
CA ASP A 88 -17.10 -12.07 29.11
C ASP A 88 -18.02 -11.94 27.88
N SER A 89 -17.36 -11.78 26.74
CA SER A 89 -17.86 -12.07 25.39
C SER A 89 -19.02 -11.21 24.85
N ASP A 90 -18.69 -10.00 24.38
CA ASP A 90 -19.45 -9.37 23.30
C ASP A 90 -18.63 -9.36 22.00
N GLN A 91 -18.71 -10.49 21.28
CA GLN A 91 -18.43 -10.56 19.85
C GLN A 91 -19.45 -9.71 19.10
N LYS A 92 -19.25 -8.39 19.14
CA LYS A 92 -19.93 -7.48 18.24
C LYS A 92 -19.25 -7.55 16.88
N THR A 93 -19.85 -8.26 15.96
CA THR A 93 -19.60 -8.21 14.52
C THR A 93 -20.00 -6.84 13.95
N LYS A 94 -19.41 -5.75 14.48
CA LYS A 94 -19.08 -4.60 13.64
C LYS A 94 -18.05 -5.13 12.67
N THR A 95 -18.30 -4.99 11.37
CA THR A 95 -17.23 -4.98 10.37
C THR A 95 -16.10 -4.12 10.95
N LYS A 96 -15.02 -4.79 11.38
CA LYS A 96 -13.98 -4.20 12.21
C LYS A 96 -13.22 -3.26 11.30
N SER A 97 -13.70 -2.02 11.16
CA SER A 97 -12.87 -0.91 10.72
C SER A 97 -11.74 -0.89 11.75
N GLY A 98 -10.64 -1.55 11.41
CA GLY A 98 -9.59 -1.88 12.36
C GLY A 98 -9.06 -0.60 12.95
N SER A 99 -8.86 -0.54 14.26
CA SER A 99 -8.15 0.58 14.84
C SER A 99 -6.80 0.74 14.14
N GLY A 100 -6.35 1.98 13.94
CA GLY A 100 -5.07 2.25 13.29
C GLY A 100 -3.89 1.49 13.94
N GLN A 101 -3.96 1.25 15.25
CA GLN A 101 -2.98 0.43 15.96
C GLN A 101 -3.02 -1.05 15.54
N ALA A 102 -4.20 -1.65 15.35
CA ALA A 102 -4.32 -3.03 14.88
C ALA A 102 -3.70 -3.21 13.49
N VAL A 103 -3.83 -2.21 12.61
CA VAL A 103 -3.16 -2.19 11.29
C VAL A 103 -1.64 -2.26 11.46
N VAL A 104 -1.10 -1.49 12.39
CA VAL A 104 0.33 -1.47 12.69
C VAL A 104 0.80 -2.80 13.26
N ASP A 105 0.10 -3.34 14.25
CA ASP A 105 0.48 -4.60 14.89
C ASP A 105 0.47 -5.76 13.89
N TYR A 106 -0.49 -5.76 12.96
CA TYR A 106 -0.52 -6.73 11.86
C TYR A 106 0.64 -6.50 10.88
N ALA A 107 0.87 -5.26 10.44
CA ALA A 107 1.95 -4.93 9.51
C ALA A 107 3.34 -5.30 10.04
N LEU A 108 3.57 -5.15 11.35
CA LEU A 108 4.84 -5.45 11.99
C LEU A 108 5.19 -6.94 12.00
N GLN A 109 4.20 -7.85 11.90
CA GLN A 109 4.45 -9.30 11.83
C GLN A 109 5.20 -9.72 10.57
N PHE A 110 5.20 -8.88 9.53
CA PHE A 110 5.83 -9.16 8.25
C PHE A 110 7.19 -8.50 8.08
N VAL A 111 7.68 -7.78 9.10
CA VAL A 111 9.03 -7.21 9.07
C VAL A 111 10.05 -8.34 8.95
N GLY A 112 10.99 -8.21 8.02
CA GLY A 112 11.98 -9.22 7.66
C GLY A 112 11.64 -10.02 6.40
N ASN A 113 10.38 -10.02 5.96
CA ASN A 113 9.98 -10.75 4.74
C ASN A 113 10.51 -10.07 3.46
N PRO A 114 10.71 -10.82 2.36
CA PRO A 114 11.35 -10.32 1.16
C PRO A 114 10.52 -9.26 0.45
N TYR A 115 11.21 -8.38 -0.28
CA TYR A 115 10.59 -7.49 -1.25
C TYR A 115 10.59 -8.16 -2.62
N VAL A 116 9.46 -8.16 -3.30
CA VAL A 116 9.34 -8.62 -4.69
C VAL A 116 8.52 -7.61 -5.47
N TYR A 117 9.10 -7.09 -6.55
CA TYR A 117 8.43 -6.10 -7.41
C TYR A 117 7.15 -6.69 -8.01
N GLY A 118 6.02 -5.96 -7.92
CA GLY A 118 4.71 -6.46 -8.34
C GLY A 118 4.14 -7.54 -7.42
N GLY A 119 4.80 -7.86 -6.31
CA GLY A 119 4.37 -8.88 -5.36
C GLY A 119 3.28 -8.37 -4.41
N THR A 120 2.35 -9.25 -4.07
CA THR A 120 1.25 -8.99 -3.12
C THR A 120 1.28 -9.93 -1.91
N SER A 121 2.21 -10.88 -1.89
CA SER A 121 2.31 -11.86 -0.81
C SER A 121 3.10 -11.30 0.37
N LEU A 122 2.46 -11.15 1.52
CA LEU A 122 3.12 -10.64 2.72
C LEU A 122 4.25 -11.55 3.23
N THR A 123 4.29 -12.83 2.81
CA THR A 123 5.31 -13.81 3.23
C THR A 123 6.25 -14.23 2.11
N LYS A 124 5.75 -14.42 0.88
CA LYS A 124 6.58 -14.85 -0.26
C LYS A 124 7.26 -13.68 -0.99
N GLY A 125 6.80 -12.45 -0.75
CA GLY A 125 7.36 -11.27 -1.39
C GLY A 125 6.31 -10.26 -1.79
N THR A 126 6.58 -9.00 -1.47
CA THR A 126 5.68 -7.89 -1.82
C THR A 126 6.42 -6.61 -2.15
N ASP A 127 5.80 -5.74 -2.95
CA ASP A 127 6.29 -4.37 -3.14
C ASP A 127 5.62 -3.39 -2.18
N CYS A 128 5.96 -2.10 -2.29
CA CYS A 128 5.45 -1.07 -1.38
C CYS A 128 3.92 -0.97 -1.38
N SER A 129 3.29 -0.98 -2.56
CA SER A 129 1.84 -0.84 -2.73
C SER A 129 1.10 -2.15 -2.52
N GLY A 130 1.72 -3.28 -2.85
CA GLY A 130 1.22 -4.62 -2.56
C GLY A 130 1.20 -4.87 -1.06
N PHE A 131 2.22 -4.39 -0.33
CA PHE A 131 2.31 -4.52 1.12
C PHE A 131 1.14 -3.80 1.79
N THR A 132 0.96 -2.51 1.47
CA THR A 132 -0.15 -1.73 2.02
C THR A 132 -1.49 -2.34 1.63
N MET A 133 -1.68 -2.69 0.36
CA MET A 133 -2.90 -3.32 -0.13
C MET A 133 -3.25 -4.58 0.65
N SER A 134 -2.30 -5.51 0.81
CA SER A 134 -2.53 -6.78 1.49
C SER A 134 -2.75 -6.61 3.00
N VAL A 135 -2.08 -5.64 3.64
CA VAL A 135 -2.34 -5.28 5.04
C VAL A 135 -3.76 -4.74 5.21
N TYR A 136 -4.14 -3.71 4.45
CA TYR A 136 -5.44 -3.06 4.58
C TYR A 136 -6.62 -3.96 4.15
N LYS A 137 -6.38 -4.90 3.22
CA LYS A 137 -7.38 -5.91 2.82
C LYS A 137 -7.89 -6.72 4.02
N LYS A 138 -7.04 -7.02 5.00
CA LYS A 138 -7.42 -7.76 6.22
C LYS A 138 -8.33 -6.94 7.16
N PHE A 139 -8.32 -5.63 7.01
CA PHE A 139 -9.18 -4.69 7.74
C PHE A 139 -10.38 -4.22 6.90
N GLY A 140 -10.66 -4.89 5.77
CA GLY A 140 -11.80 -4.59 4.90
C GLY A 140 -11.61 -3.36 4.01
N VAL A 141 -10.39 -2.85 3.87
CA VAL A 141 -10.10 -1.71 2.99
C VAL A 141 -9.38 -2.19 1.72
N SER A 142 -10.07 -2.06 0.59
CA SER A 142 -9.51 -2.39 -0.72
C SER A 142 -8.72 -1.22 -1.28
N LEU A 143 -7.46 -1.46 -1.62
CA LEU A 143 -6.57 -0.48 -2.25
C LEU A 143 -6.11 -0.98 -3.63
N PRO A 144 -5.85 -0.08 -4.58
CA PRO A 144 -5.23 -0.46 -5.84
C PRO A 144 -3.75 -0.84 -5.62
N HIS A 145 -3.22 -1.71 -6.47
CA HIS A 145 -1.80 -2.05 -6.51
C HIS A 145 -1.00 -0.97 -7.25
N SER A 146 -1.11 0.27 -6.79
CA SER A 146 -0.36 1.41 -7.32
C SER A 146 -0.14 2.45 -6.23
N SER A 147 1.13 2.73 -5.94
CA SER A 147 1.53 3.71 -4.91
C SER A 147 0.98 5.11 -5.20
N SER A 148 0.90 5.48 -6.49
CA SER A 148 0.32 6.75 -6.94
C SER A 148 -1.20 6.79 -6.78
N ALA A 149 -1.91 5.70 -7.13
CA ALA A 149 -3.36 5.66 -6.99
C ALA A 149 -3.79 5.66 -5.52
N GLN A 150 -3.06 4.95 -4.65
CA GLN A 150 -3.31 4.95 -3.20
C GLN A 150 -3.23 6.34 -2.57
N ARG A 151 -2.50 7.29 -3.18
CA ARG A 151 -2.41 8.67 -2.70
C ARG A 151 -3.73 9.42 -2.76
N SER A 152 -4.74 8.92 -3.44
CA SER A 152 -6.07 9.55 -3.53
C SER A 152 -7.11 8.89 -2.61
N TYR A 153 -6.75 7.81 -1.90
CA TYR A 153 -7.67 7.07 -1.06
C TYR A 153 -7.76 7.64 0.36
N GLY A 154 -8.95 7.53 0.96
CA GLY A 154 -9.23 7.96 2.31
C GLY A 154 -9.11 9.47 2.54
N LYS A 155 -9.05 9.85 3.82
CA LYS A 155 -9.03 11.26 4.24
C LYS A 155 -7.60 11.81 4.21
N LYS A 156 -7.41 12.99 3.62
CA LYS A 156 -6.14 13.73 3.71
C LYS A 156 -5.92 14.21 5.15
N VAL A 157 -4.70 14.01 5.65
CA VAL A 157 -4.26 14.46 6.98
C VAL A 157 -2.90 15.15 6.83
N SER A 158 -2.60 16.12 7.69
CA SER A 158 -1.24 16.68 7.77
C SER A 158 -0.31 15.70 8.47
N TYR A 159 0.98 15.74 8.15
CA TYR A 159 1.95 14.85 8.82
C TYR A 159 1.99 15.07 10.35
N SER A 160 1.81 16.30 10.82
CA SER A 160 1.70 16.63 12.25
C SER A 160 0.54 15.93 12.97
N ASN A 161 -0.52 15.58 12.25
CA ASN A 161 -1.70 14.89 12.76
C ASN A 161 -1.74 13.40 12.39
N ALA A 162 -0.61 12.87 11.89
CA ALA A 162 -0.51 11.47 11.50
C ALA A 162 -0.66 10.57 12.73
N LYS A 163 -1.50 9.54 12.59
CA LYS A 163 -1.78 8.53 13.61
C LYS A 163 -1.31 7.16 13.13
N PRO A 164 -0.94 6.24 14.04
CA PRO A 164 -0.63 4.86 13.69
C PRO A 164 -1.70 4.29 12.76
N GLY A 165 -1.28 3.63 11.67
CA GLY A 165 -2.19 3.10 10.64
C GLY A 165 -2.58 4.10 9.56
N ASP A 166 -2.01 5.31 9.53
CA ASP A 166 -2.11 6.19 8.36
C ASP A 166 -1.09 5.78 7.27
N LEU A 167 -1.46 5.96 6.01
CA LEU A 167 -0.55 5.83 4.88
C LEU A 167 0.29 7.09 4.71
N ILE A 168 1.60 6.92 4.58
CA ILE A 168 2.54 7.96 4.16
C ILE A 168 2.91 7.73 2.70
N CYS A 169 2.70 8.73 1.87
CA CYS A 169 2.98 8.66 0.44
C CYS A 169 4.21 9.49 0.09
N TYR A 170 5.08 8.92 -0.74
CA TYR A 170 6.28 9.55 -1.29
C TYR A 170 6.27 9.44 -2.82
N SER A 171 7.21 10.10 -3.50
CA SER A 171 7.41 9.87 -4.94
C SER A 171 7.80 8.41 -5.19
N GLY A 172 6.98 7.73 -6.01
CA GLY A 172 7.08 6.30 -6.34
C GLY A 172 6.88 5.29 -5.21
N HIS A 173 6.52 5.72 -3.99
CA HIS A 173 6.56 4.82 -2.81
C HIS A 173 5.45 5.12 -1.80
N VAL A 174 5.05 4.10 -1.03
CA VAL A 174 4.07 4.20 0.06
C VAL A 174 4.50 3.38 1.26
N ALA A 175 4.07 3.80 2.45
CA ALA A 175 4.39 3.16 3.71
C ALA A 175 3.25 3.33 4.73
N ILE A 176 3.24 2.51 5.78
CA ILE A 176 2.30 2.62 6.89
C ILE A 176 3.00 3.33 8.05
N TYR A 177 2.39 4.38 8.59
CA TYR A 177 2.87 5.08 9.76
C TYR A 177 2.63 4.26 11.02
N ILE A 178 3.66 4.07 11.83
CA ILE A 178 3.58 3.28 13.07
C ILE A 178 3.68 4.15 14.33
N GLY A 179 3.64 5.47 14.18
CA GLY A 179 3.85 6.42 15.27
C GLY A 179 5.32 6.75 15.53
N LYS A 180 5.57 7.71 16.42
CA LYS A 180 6.91 8.13 16.87
C LYS A 180 7.86 8.48 15.71
N GLY A 181 7.34 9.05 14.62
CA GLY A 181 8.12 9.42 13.44
C GLY A 181 8.66 8.23 12.63
N LYS A 182 8.11 7.02 12.82
CA LYS A 182 8.54 5.80 12.11
C LYS A 182 7.45 5.27 11.17
N ILE A 183 7.88 4.48 10.21
CA ILE A 183 7.04 3.78 9.25
C ILE A 183 7.45 2.31 9.13
N VAL A 184 6.53 1.47 8.66
CA VAL A 184 6.81 0.13 8.16
C VAL A 184 6.50 0.07 6.66
N HIS A 185 7.42 -0.49 5.88
CA HIS A 185 7.28 -0.58 4.43
C HIS A 185 8.13 -1.71 3.83
N ALA A 186 7.68 -2.24 2.70
CA ALA A 186 8.52 -3.03 1.80
C ALA A 186 9.49 -2.08 1.08
N SER A 187 10.78 -2.13 1.41
CA SER A 187 11.76 -1.10 1.02
C SER A 187 12.41 -1.38 -0.33
N THR A 188 13.21 -2.43 -0.41
CA THR A 188 14.01 -2.81 -1.60
C THR A 188 14.23 -4.32 -1.59
N PRO A 189 14.58 -4.95 -2.74
CA PRO A 189 14.91 -6.37 -2.82
C PRO A 189 15.97 -6.80 -1.80
N SER A 190 16.94 -5.93 -1.48
CA SER A 190 18.03 -6.22 -0.55
C SER A 190 17.64 -6.18 0.93
N THR A 191 16.65 -5.38 1.33
CA THR A 191 16.30 -5.21 2.75
C THR A 191 14.92 -5.72 3.13
N GLY A 192 14.08 -6.04 2.13
CA GLY A 192 12.72 -6.52 2.37
C GLY A 192 11.82 -5.50 3.08
N ILE A 193 10.89 -6.02 3.88
CA ILE A 193 10.00 -5.26 4.75
C ILE A 193 10.74 -4.84 6.01
N LYS A 194 10.82 -3.54 6.26
CA LYS A 194 11.53 -2.99 7.43
C LYS A 194 10.83 -1.79 8.04
N VAL A 195 11.27 -1.46 9.25
CA VAL A 195 10.93 -0.21 9.92
C VAL A 195 12.00 0.83 9.62
N SER A 196 11.58 2.05 9.29
CA SER A 196 12.48 3.17 9.02
C SER A 196 11.89 4.49 9.54
N LYS A 197 12.68 5.57 9.51
CA LYS A 197 12.17 6.91 9.84
C LYS A 197 11.23 7.36 8.74
N ALA A 198 10.10 7.97 9.09
CA ALA A 198 9.14 8.53 8.12
C ALA A 198 9.76 9.63 7.23
N THR A 199 10.77 10.33 7.74
CA THR A 199 11.37 11.47 7.06
C THR A 199 12.60 11.12 6.21
N TYR A 200 12.85 9.84 5.96
CA TYR A 200 13.96 9.40 5.08
C TYR A 200 13.80 9.85 3.61
N LYS A 201 12.57 10.18 3.20
CA LYS A 201 12.20 10.73 1.89
C LYS A 201 11.20 11.87 2.08
N ASN A 202 11.09 12.76 1.10
CA ASN A 202 10.10 13.84 1.12
C ASN A 202 8.66 13.30 1.10
N ILE A 203 7.89 13.63 2.14
CA ILE A 203 6.51 13.19 2.31
C ILE A 203 5.61 14.05 1.40
N LEU A 204 4.91 13.41 0.47
CA LEU A 204 3.97 14.10 -0.42
C LEU A 204 2.59 14.28 0.22
N CYS A 205 2.08 13.25 0.87
CA CYS A 205 0.80 13.33 1.58
C CYS A 205 0.66 12.22 2.62
N VAL A 206 -0.30 12.41 3.54
CA VAL A 206 -0.73 11.41 4.52
C VAL A 206 -2.21 11.12 4.31
N ARG A 207 -2.56 9.83 4.30
CA ARG A 207 -3.92 9.34 4.05
C ARG A 207 -4.40 8.44 5.19
N ARG A 208 -5.53 8.80 5.78
CA ARG A 208 -6.20 8.01 6.81
C ARG A 208 -7.27 7.13 6.18
N LEU A 209 -7.08 5.82 6.30
CA LEU A 209 -7.98 4.80 5.76
C LEU A 209 -8.90 4.17 6.81
N VAL A 210 -8.47 4.18 8.07
CA VAL A 210 -9.17 3.56 9.19
C VAL A 210 -9.37 4.56 10.33
N LYS A 211 -10.30 4.28 11.25
CA LYS A 211 -10.71 5.18 12.34
C LYS A 211 -10.09 4.81 13.68
#